data_AF-A0A6L9LXX9-F1
#
_entry.id   AF-A0A6L9LXX9-F1
#
_cell.length_a   1.000
_cell.length_b   1.000
_cell.length_c   1.000
_cell.angle_alpha   90.00
_cell.angle_beta   90.00
_cell.angle_gamma   90.00
#
_symmetry.space_group_name_H-M   'P 1'
#
loop_
_entity.id
_entity.type
_entity.pdbx_description
1 polymer ?
#
loop_
_entity_poly.entity_id
_entity_poly.type
_entity_poly.pdbx_seq_one_letter_code
_entity_poly.pdbx_strand_id
1 'polypeptide(L)'
;MIDTQVWVGILVTTFLLYLLKWYVLRKRKVKIYRISRESLHRSKDVLMAVLPLVEDESDHPLDESMLPYSKEDIKSAAKILAYYFWRKRRHEDLQRIKHCFVAISRFQNPKHDLEAQARAATWERNRLERELNLYMTHSPFSVNRHTK
;
A
#
# COMPACT_ATOMS: atom_id res chain seq x y z
N MET A 1 21.45 44.73 -23.73
CA MET A 1 20.65 44.86 -22.50
C MET A 1 19.44 43.96 -22.69
N ILE A 2 19.29 42.89 -21.90
CA ILE A 2 18.09 42.06 -21.98
C ILE A 2 16.92 42.94 -21.56
N ASP A 3 15.94 43.04 -22.45
CA ASP A 3 14.82 43.97 -22.36
C ASP A 3 14.09 43.79 -21.03
N THR A 4 13.86 44.88 -20.30
CA THR A 4 13.20 44.87 -18.98
C THR A 4 11.84 44.18 -19.04
N GLN A 5 11.20 44.21 -20.22
CA GLN A 5 9.94 43.49 -20.51
C GLN A 5 10.08 41.96 -20.36
N VAL A 6 11.22 41.38 -20.75
CA VAL A 6 11.47 39.93 -20.61
C VAL A 6 11.59 39.52 -19.14
N TRP A 7 12.27 40.34 -18.34
CA TRP A 7 12.39 40.11 -16.89
C TRP A 7 11.06 40.23 -16.16
N VAL A 8 10.24 41.22 -16.53
CA VAL A 8 8.88 41.37 -15.99
C VAL A 8 8.02 40.15 -16.35
N GLY A 9 8.10 39.65 -17.59
CA GLY A 9 7.40 38.44 -18.00
C GLY A 9 7.78 37.21 -17.17
N ILE A 10 9.07 37.02 -16.90
CA ILE A 10 9.56 35.91 -16.06
C ILE A 10 9.04 36.03 -14.62
N LEU A 11 9.10 37.22 -14.03
CA LEU A 11 8.64 37.46 -12.65
C LEU A 11 7.14 37.20 -12.50
N VAL A 12 6.32 37.73 -13.42
CA VAL A 12 4.87 37.53 -13.40
C VAL A 12 4.52 36.06 -13.55
N THR A 13 5.18 35.35 -14.47
CA THR A 13 4.93 33.92 -14.69
C THR A 13 5.31 33.08 -13.46
N THR A 14 6.45 33.39 -12.84
CA THR A 14 6.91 32.70 -11.64
C THR A 14 5.96 32.92 -10.46
N PHE A 15 5.46 34.15 -10.30
CA PHE A 15 4.47 34.49 -9.27
C PHE A 15 3.13 33.77 -9.48
N LEU A 16 2.66 33.70 -10.73
CA LEU A 16 1.44 32.98 -11.09
C LEU A 16 1.55 31.49 -10.79
N LEU A 17 2.69 30.86 -11.14
CA LEU A 17 2.96 29.46 -10.83
C LEU A 17 2.98 29.20 -9.31
N TYR A 18 3.55 30.14 -8.54
CA TYR A 18 3.56 30.05 -7.08
C TYR A 18 2.16 30.12 -6.47
N LEU A 19 1.33 31.05 -6.95
CA LEU A 19 -0.07 31.17 -6.54
C LEU A 19 -0.88 29.92 -6.90
N LEU A 20 -0.67 29.38 -8.10
CA LEU A 20 -1.33 28.15 -8.55
C LEU A 20 -0.94 26.97 -7.64
N LYS A 21 0.36 26.80 -7.36
CA LYS A 21 0.87 25.79 -6.43
C LYS A 21 0.23 25.97 -5.05
N TRP A 22 0.21 27.18 -4.51
CA TRP A 22 -0.37 27.45 -3.19
C TRP A 22 -1.88 27.11 -3.13
N TYR A 23 -2.64 27.48 -4.16
CA TYR A 23 -4.07 27.19 -4.24
C TYR A 23 -4.36 25.68 -4.33
N VAL A 24 -3.57 24.94 -5.12
CA VAL A 24 -3.67 23.48 -5.23
C VAL A 24 -3.32 22.80 -3.91
N LEU A 25 -2.26 23.25 -3.21
CA LEU A 25 -1.89 22.68 -1.90
C LEU A 25 -2.95 22.96 -0.83
N ARG A 26 -3.56 24.15 -0.80
CA ARG A 26 -4.55 24.53 0.22
C ARG A 26 -5.84 23.70 0.16
N LYS A 27 -6.21 23.20 -1.02
CA LYS A 27 -7.40 22.33 -1.20
C LYS A 27 -7.18 20.87 -0.81
N ARG A 28 -5.94 20.44 -0.53
CA ARG A 28 -5.69 19.08 -0.01
C ARG A 28 -6.09 19.00 1.47
N LYS A 29 -7.38 18.80 1.74
CA LYS A 29 -7.84 18.37 3.07
C LYS A 29 -7.25 16.99 3.37
N VAL A 30 -6.26 16.96 4.26
CA VAL A 30 -5.62 15.73 4.73
C VAL A 30 -6.62 14.99 5.63
N LYS A 31 -7.26 13.94 5.10
CA LYS A 31 -8.10 13.06 5.90
C LYS A 31 -7.19 12.14 6.72
N ILE A 32 -6.94 12.52 7.98
CA ILE A 32 -6.17 11.69 8.91
C ILE A 32 -7.04 10.48 9.29
N TYR A 33 -6.65 9.29 8.83
CA TYR A 33 -7.28 8.06 9.28
C TYR A 33 -6.93 7.81 10.75
N ARG A 34 -7.94 7.85 11.61
CA ARG A 34 -7.81 7.45 13.02
C ARG A 34 -8.15 5.98 13.10
N ILE A 35 -7.13 5.13 13.08
CA ILE A 35 -7.30 3.68 13.30
C ILE A 35 -7.73 3.47 14.75
N SER A 36 -8.85 2.80 14.98
CA SER A 36 -9.30 2.42 16.32
C SER A 36 -8.39 1.34 16.91
N ARG A 37 -8.20 1.32 18.23
CA ARG A 37 -7.37 0.29 18.88
C ARG A 37 -7.90 -1.13 18.63
N GLU A 38 -9.22 -1.27 18.57
CA GLU A 38 -9.90 -2.53 18.27
C GLU A 38 -9.58 -3.03 16.85
N SER A 39 -9.64 -2.15 15.84
CA SER A 39 -9.31 -2.53 14.46
C SER A 39 -7.85 -2.94 14.31
N LEU A 40 -6.93 -2.30 15.05
CA LEU A 40 -5.53 -2.68 15.06
C LEU A 40 -5.33 -4.06 15.71
N HIS A 41 -5.99 -4.32 16.84
CA HIS A 41 -5.87 -5.62 17.52
C HIS A 41 -6.42 -6.74 16.65
N ARG A 42 -7.63 -6.57 16.09
CA ARG A 42 -8.23 -7.54 15.17
C ARG A 42 -7.35 -7.79 13.96
N SER A 43 -6.77 -6.74 13.38
CA SER A 43 -5.86 -6.88 12.24
C SER A 43 -4.60 -7.66 12.61
N LYS A 44 -4.06 -7.44 13.81
CA LYS A 44 -2.91 -8.19 14.33
C LYS A 44 -3.26 -9.67 14.51
N ASP A 45 -4.43 -9.97 15.06
CA ASP A 45 -4.86 -11.35 15.32
C ASP A 45 -5.04 -12.13 14.01
N VAL A 46 -5.67 -11.50 13.00
CA VAL A 46 -5.79 -12.06 11.65
C VAL A 46 -4.43 -12.33 11.04
N LEU A 47 -3.51 -11.35 11.11
CA LEU A 47 -2.20 -11.50 10.48
C LEU A 47 -1.30 -12.52 11.20
N MET A 48 -1.40 -12.63 12.53
CA MET A 48 -0.66 -13.63 13.31
C MET A 48 -1.08 -15.06 13.00
N ALA A 49 -2.35 -15.29 12.65
CA ALA A 49 -2.82 -16.60 12.20
C ALA A 49 -2.32 -16.97 10.79
N VAL A 50 -2.10 -15.97 9.94
CA VAL A 50 -1.74 -16.16 8.53
C VAL A 50 -0.22 -16.17 8.30
N LEU A 51 0.54 -15.37 9.04
CA LEU A 51 1.99 -15.25 8.89
C LEU A 51 2.73 -16.60 8.84
N PRO A 52 2.46 -17.58 9.72
CA PRO A 52 3.14 -18.87 9.69
C PRO A 52 2.91 -19.64 8.38
N LEU A 53 1.73 -19.49 7.77
CA LEU A 53 1.36 -20.18 6.53
C LEU A 53 2.03 -19.58 5.29
N VAL A 54 2.49 -18.33 5.40
CA VAL A 54 3.01 -17.53 4.29
C VAL A 54 4.54 -17.43 4.32
N GLU A 55 5.15 -17.61 5.49
CA GLU A 55 6.59 -17.60 5.69
C GLU A 55 7.27 -18.90 5.27
N ASP A 56 6.49 -19.96 5.04
CA ASP A 56 7.01 -21.19 4.49
C ASP A 56 7.43 -20.93 3.02
N GLU A 57 8.74 -20.96 2.74
CA GLU A 57 9.38 -20.62 1.46
C GLU A 57 9.05 -21.57 0.29
N SER A 58 8.01 -22.40 0.43
CA SER A 58 7.56 -23.25 -0.65
C SER A 58 7.20 -22.42 -1.89
N ASP A 59 7.59 -22.80 -3.09
CA ASP A 59 7.25 -22.06 -4.33
C ASP A 59 5.95 -22.57 -4.98
N HIS A 60 5.28 -23.53 -4.33
CA HIS A 60 4.11 -24.19 -4.87
C HIS A 60 2.80 -23.50 -4.48
N PRO A 61 1.77 -23.57 -5.35
CA PRO A 61 0.43 -23.13 -5.00
C PRO A 61 -0.10 -23.98 -3.83
N LEU A 62 -0.74 -23.30 -2.88
CA LEU A 62 -1.34 -23.87 -1.68
C LEU A 62 -2.86 -23.84 -1.81
N ASP A 63 -3.54 -24.69 -1.05
CA ASP A 63 -5.00 -24.71 -1.04
C ASP A 63 -5.55 -23.51 -0.26
N GLU A 64 -6.45 -22.75 -0.90
CA GLU A 64 -7.19 -21.64 -0.28
C GLU A 64 -7.97 -22.06 0.97
N SER A 65 -8.39 -23.32 1.09
CA SER A 65 -9.09 -23.84 2.28
C SER A 65 -8.22 -23.84 3.55
N MET A 66 -6.90 -23.76 3.41
CA MET A 66 -5.96 -23.69 4.53
C MET A 66 -5.93 -22.31 5.19
N LEU A 67 -6.51 -21.27 4.56
CA LEU A 67 -6.55 -19.94 5.14
C LEU A 67 -7.61 -19.86 6.24
N PRO A 68 -7.25 -19.39 7.45
CA PRO A 68 -8.22 -19.23 8.55
C PRO A 68 -9.20 -18.08 8.32
N TYR A 69 -8.88 -17.17 7.40
CA TYR A 69 -9.68 -15.98 7.08
C TYR A 69 -9.77 -15.79 5.57
N SER A 70 -10.78 -15.06 5.12
CA SER A 70 -10.92 -14.71 3.71
C SER A 70 -9.74 -13.86 3.23
N LYS A 71 -9.34 -14.01 1.96
CA LYS A 71 -8.29 -13.18 1.36
C LYS A 71 -8.59 -11.68 1.50
N GLU A 72 -9.87 -11.29 1.48
CA GLU A 72 -10.27 -9.89 1.63
C GLU A 72 -10.00 -9.34 3.03
N ASP A 73 -10.32 -10.12 4.07
CA ASP A 73 -10.05 -9.76 5.45
C ASP A 73 -8.54 -9.65 5.72
N ILE A 74 -7.76 -10.57 5.17
CA ILE A 74 -6.30 -10.55 5.31
C ILE A 74 -5.72 -9.32 4.61
N LYS A 75 -6.17 -9.00 3.38
CA LYS A 75 -5.76 -7.78 2.67
C LYS A 75 -6.10 -6.51 3.45
N SER A 76 -7.30 -6.45 4.03
CA SER A 76 -7.74 -5.35 4.88
C SER A 76 -6.83 -5.19 6.11
N ALA A 77 -6.62 -6.27 6.86
CA ALA A 77 -5.78 -6.31 8.05
C ALA A 77 -4.33 -5.88 7.74
N ALA A 78 -3.76 -6.41 6.65
CA ALA A 78 -2.42 -6.08 6.20
C ALA A 78 -2.27 -4.61 5.82
N LYS A 79 -3.27 -3.98 5.16
CA LYS A 79 -3.24 -2.53 4.87
C LYS A 79 -3.24 -1.68 6.13
N ILE A 80 -4.08 -2.02 7.11
CA ILE A 80 -4.16 -1.33 8.40
C ILE A 80 -2.81 -1.39 9.13
N LEU A 81 -2.22 -2.58 9.21
CA LEU A 81 -0.94 -2.78 9.88
C LEU A 81 0.24 -2.17 9.11
N ALA A 82 0.23 -2.22 7.77
CA ALA A 82 1.21 -1.53 6.94
C ALA A 82 1.23 -0.02 7.22
N TYR A 83 0.04 0.59 7.35
CA TYR A 83 -0.06 2.00 7.74
C TYR A 83 0.45 2.24 9.16
N TYR A 84 0.10 1.38 10.11
CA TYR A 84 0.57 1.47 11.48
C TYR A 84 2.12 1.41 11.57
N PHE A 85 2.75 0.41 10.94
CA PHE A 85 4.19 0.23 10.98
C PHE A 85 4.95 1.32 10.22
N TRP A 86 4.43 1.78 9.09
CA TRP A 86 4.99 2.94 8.42
C TRP A 86 4.97 4.19 9.29
N ARG A 87 3.83 4.48 9.95
CA ARG A 87 3.73 5.63 10.86
C ARG A 87 4.70 5.52 12.04
N LYS A 88 5.00 4.30 12.49
CA LYS A 88 5.95 4.00 13.56
C LYS A 88 7.40 3.85 13.11
N ARG A 89 7.71 4.03 11.81
CA ARG A 89 9.06 3.84 11.21
C ARG A 89 9.66 2.45 11.47
N ARG A 90 8.81 1.43 11.62
CA ARG A 90 9.24 0.03 11.75
C ARG A 90 9.36 -0.59 10.36
N HIS A 91 10.55 -0.45 9.76
CA HIS A 91 10.77 -0.83 8.36
C HIS A 91 10.76 -2.35 8.13
N GLU A 92 11.31 -3.13 9.06
CA GLU A 92 11.36 -4.59 8.98
C GLU A 92 9.96 -5.21 9.01
N ASP A 93 9.14 -4.85 10.01
CA ASP A 93 7.77 -5.35 10.11
C ASP A 93 6.91 -4.89 8.92
N LEU A 94 7.16 -3.69 8.40
CA LEU A 94 6.50 -3.24 7.19
C LEU A 94 6.85 -4.13 5.99
N GLN A 95 8.11 -4.53 5.81
CA GLN A 95 8.50 -5.45 4.74
C GLN A 95 7.86 -6.83 4.93
N ARG A 96 7.84 -7.34 6.16
CA ARG A 96 7.20 -8.62 6.50
C ARG A 96 5.71 -8.62 6.13
N ILE A 97 4.99 -7.53 6.42
CA ILE A 97 3.59 -7.39 6.02
C ILE A 97 3.41 -7.27 4.51
N LYS A 98 4.30 -6.54 3.82
CA LYS A 98 4.24 -6.44 2.36
C LYS A 98 4.44 -7.80 1.71
N HIS A 99 5.41 -8.58 2.21
CA HIS A 99 5.65 -9.95 1.77
C HIS A 99 4.40 -10.80 2.00
N CYS A 100 3.84 -10.76 3.22
CA CYS A 100 2.61 -11.48 3.55
C CYS A 100 1.45 -11.10 2.62
N PHE A 101 1.26 -9.81 2.33
CA PHE A 101 0.20 -9.33 1.45
C PHE A 101 0.29 -9.93 0.04
N VAL A 102 1.49 -10.01 -0.51
CA VAL A 102 1.74 -10.53 -1.85
C VAL A 102 1.66 -12.04 -1.88
N ALA A 103 2.23 -12.72 -0.89
CA ALA A 103 2.33 -14.17 -0.86
C ALA A 103 0.98 -14.89 -0.59
N ILE A 104 -0.08 -14.16 -0.20
CA ILE A 104 -1.46 -14.67 -0.23
C ILE A 104 -1.87 -15.14 -1.63
N SER A 105 -1.25 -14.63 -2.70
CA SER A 105 -1.50 -15.08 -4.07
C SER A 105 -1.17 -16.56 -4.30
N ARG A 106 -0.46 -17.22 -3.37
CA ARG A 106 -0.13 -18.64 -3.49
C ARG A 106 -1.32 -19.54 -3.17
N PHE A 107 -2.25 -19.05 -2.35
CA PHE A 107 -3.45 -19.79 -1.96
C PHE A 107 -4.44 -19.75 -3.11
N GLN A 108 -4.65 -20.87 -3.80
CA GLN A 108 -5.50 -20.99 -4.97
C GLN A 108 -6.58 -22.04 -4.76
N ASN A 109 -7.61 -21.97 -5.58
CA ASN A 109 -8.69 -22.95 -5.54
C ASN A 109 -8.17 -24.32 -6.01
N PRO A 110 -8.28 -25.37 -5.19
CA PRO A 110 -7.75 -26.70 -5.49
C PRO A 110 -8.46 -27.38 -6.66
N LYS A 111 -9.62 -26.85 -7.10
CA LYS A 111 -10.40 -27.39 -8.22
C LYS A 111 -9.76 -27.13 -9.59
N HIS A 112 -8.78 -26.23 -9.68
CA HIS A 112 -8.07 -25.94 -10.92
C HIS A 112 -6.84 -26.82 -11.10
N ASP A 113 -6.44 -27.09 -12.34
CA ASP A 113 -5.20 -27.79 -12.65
C ASP A 113 -3.98 -27.00 -12.14
N LEU A 114 -2.88 -27.69 -11.84
CA LEU A 114 -1.66 -27.07 -11.30
C LEU A 114 -1.11 -25.94 -12.18
N GLU A 115 -1.15 -26.10 -13.51
CA GLU A 115 -0.76 -25.02 -14.43
C GLU A 115 -1.70 -23.82 -14.35
N ALA A 116 -3.01 -24.05 -14.25
CA ALA A 116 -4.00 -22.99 -14.13
C ALA A 116 -3.85 -22.26 -12.78
N GLN A 117 -3.56 -22.98 -11.70
CA GLN A 117 -3.26 -22.42 -10.38
C GLN A 117 -1.98 -21.57 -10.42
N ALA A 118 -0.90 -22.05 -11.04
CA ALA A 118 0.36 -21.30 -11.15
C ALA A 118 0.20 -20.01 -11.96
N ARG A 119 -0.56 -20.07 -13.07
CA ARG A 119 -0.91 -18.87 -13.85
C ARG A 119 -1.73 -17.92 -13.00
N ALA A 120 -2.81 -18.39 -12.37
CA ALA A 120 -3.68 -17.58 -11.52
C ALA A 120 -2.90 -16.90 -10.37
N ALA A 121 -2.02 -17.65 -9.70
CA ALA A 121 -1.16 -17.15 -8.65
C ALA A 121 -0.22 -16.04 -9.14
N THR A 122 0.36 -16.18 -10.33
CA THR A 122 1.24 -15.16 -10.94
C THR A 122 0.46 -13.89 -11.27
N TRP A 123 -0.73 -14.03 -11.86
CA TRP A 123 -1.61 -12.90 -12.16
C TRP A 123 -2.07 -12.19 -10.89
N GLU A 124 -2.48 -12.95 -9.87
CA GLU A 124 -2.90 -12.42 -8.58
C GLU A 124 -1.73 -11.72 -7.86
N ARG A 125 -0.53 -12.31 -7.86
CA ARG A 125 0.69 -11.71 -7.29
C ARG A 125 0.94 -10.32 -7.87
N ASN A 126 0.95 -10.21 -9.19
CA ASN A 126 1.16 -8.94 -9.90
C ASN A 126 0.06 -7.91 -9.56
N ARG A 127 -1.19 -8.37 -9.44
CA ARG A 127 -2.32 -7.51 -9.06
C ARG A 127 -2.16 -7.00 -7.64
N LEU A 128 -1.82 -7.88 -6.69
CA LEU A 128 -1.63 -7.53 -5.27
C LEU A 128 -0.45 -6.59 -5.08
N GLU A 129 0.66 -6.80 -5.80
CA GLU A 129 1.81 -5.91 -5.77
C GLU A 129 1.45 -4.49 -6.24
N ARG A 130 0.72 -4.38 -7.37
CA ARG A 130 0.22 -3.08 -7.86
C ARG A 130 -0.73 -2.43 -6.86
N GLU A 131 -1.66 -3.21 -6.30
CA GLU A 131 -2.63 -2.71 -5.31
C GLU A 131 -1.94 -2.17 -4.06
N LEU A 132 -0.94 -2.90 -3.56
CA LEU A 132 -0.15 -2.50 -2.40
C LEU A 132 0.69 -1.25 -2.69
N ASN A 133 1.35 -1.19 -3.85
CA ASN A 133 2.14 -0.02 -4.26
C ASN A 133 1.24 1.22 -4.43
N LEU A 134 0.06 1.06 -5.02
CA LEU A 134 -0.94 2.13 -5.15
C LEU A 134 -1.42 2.59 -3.78
N TYR A 135 -1.71 1.66 -2.87
CA TYR A 135 -2.06 1.98 -1.48
C TYR A 135 -0.92 2.75 -0.81
N MET A 136 0.31 2.25 -0.81
CA MET A 136 1.47 2.92 -0.18
C MET A 136 1.78 4.30 -0.78
N THR A 137 1.40 4.56 -2.04
CA THR A 137 1.65 5.85 -2.72
C THR A 137 0.52 6.86 -2.50
N HIS A 138 -0.75 6.41 -2.50
CA HIS A 138 -1.93 7.28 -2.52
C HIS A 138 -2.75 7.28 -1.21
N SER A 139 -2.55 6.32 -0.31
CA SER A 139 -3.07 6.34 1.06
C SER A 139 -2.33 7.42 1.89
N PRO A 140 -2.76 7.79 3.12
CA PRO A 140 -2.10 8.79 4.00
C PRO A 140 -0.57 8.69 4.24
N PHE A 141 0.14 7.75 3.61
CA PHE A 141 1.60 7.64 3.57
C PHE A 141 2.28 8.84 2.87
N SER A 142 1.62 9.47 1.88
CA SER A 142 2.20 10.61 1.16
C SER A 142 2.13 11.94 1.93
N VAL A 143 1.39 11.98 3.04
CA VAL A 143 1.10 13.20 3.81
C VAL A 143 2.35 13.75 4.53
N ASN A 144 3.30 12.88 4.91
CA ASN A 144 4.47 13.28 5.71
C ASN A 144 5.74 13.61 4.89
N ARG A 145 5.69 13.65 3.55
CA ARG A 145 6.88 14.03 2.76
C ARG A 145 7.14 15.54 2.69
N HIS A 146 6.24 16.38 3.21
CA HIS A 146 6.34 17.85 3.09
C HIS A 146 6.47 18.60 4.43
N THR A 147 6.72 17.90 5.54
CA THR A 147 7.03 18.53 6.84
C THR A 147 8.46 18.20 7.25
N LYS A 148 9.43 18.81 6.56
CA LYS A 148 10.77 19.11 7.06
C LYS A 148 11.15 20.50 6.61
#